data_AF-A0A6P1CSZ4-F1
#
_entry.id   AF-A0A6P1CSZ4-F1
#
_cell.length_a   1.000
_cell.length_b   1.000
_cell.length_c   1.000
_cell.angle_alpha   90.00
_cell.angle_beta   90.00
_cell.angle_gamma   90.00
#
_symmetry.space_group_name_H-M   'P 1'
#
loop_
_entity.id
_entity.type
_entity.pdbx_description
1 polymer ?
#
loop_
_entity_poly.entity_id
_entity_poly.type
_entity_poly.pdbx_seq_one_letter_code
_entity_poly.pdbx_strand_id
1 'polypeptide(L)'
;MQSTASQTTFIARLAGAVFGVVALAAASAGAVAAAPPFDSGSAAPIAGQQVELNNYCEEPGAVAQLADGRTVYCTRVSQTDAYVWSLSRSLMPRDPNTRGYTCDVNGCHYPDGSDVPGYKRCGLLCGEPPTSGDVQSGLYDCVQSGVPFEECEARLPRG
;
A
#
# COMPACT_ATOMS: atom_id res chain seq x y z
N MET A 1 55.26 51.72 -19.09
CA MET A 1 54.80 50.32 -19.25
C MET A 1 53.58 50.40 -20.17
N GLN A 2 53.73 50.48 -21.49
CA GLN A 2 53.74 49.35 -22.44
C GLN A 2 52.79 48.21 -22.05
N SER A 3 51.59 48.15 -22.64
CA SER A 3 51.26 47.08 -23.59
C SER A 3 49.93 47.34 -24.32
N THR A 4 49.99 47.11 -25.63
CA THR A 4 49.02 47.37 -26.70
C THR A 4 48.15 46.15 -27.03
N ALA A 5 46.94 46.43 -27.53
CA ALA A 5 46.17 45.65 -28.54
C ALA A 5 45.72 44.22 -28.13
N SER A 6 44.76 43.55 -28.75
CA SER A 6 43.88 43.80 -29.89
C SER A 6 42.68 42.84 -29.79
N GLN A 7 41.64 43.15 -30.56
CA GLN A 7 40.52 42.35 -31.13
C GLN A 7 40.63 40.81 -30.99
N THR A 8 39.53 40.04 -30.91
CA THR A 8 38.81 39.57 -32.12
C THR A 8 37.56 38.79 -31.74
N THR A 9 36.45 39.10 -32.41
CA THR A 9 35.16 38.38 -32.43
C THR A 9 35.28 37.05 -33.17
N PHE A 10 34.75 35.96 -32.62
CA PHE A 10 34.44 34.74 -33.39
C PHE A 10 32.95 34.41 -33.29
N ILE A 11 32.28 34.49 -34.45
CA ILE A 11 30.97 33.89 -34.73
C ILE A 11 31.26 32.60 -35.53
N ALA A 12 30.63 31.48 -35.17
CA ALA A 12 30.40 30.38 -36.10
C ALA A 12 29.08 29.65 -35.77
N ARG A 13 28.25 29.52 -36.81
CA ARG A 13 26.95 28.82 -36.88
C ARG A 13 27.14 27.31 -37.13
N LEU A 14 26.08 26.51 -36.91
CA LEU A 14 25.53 25.39 -37.73
C LEU A 14 24.79 24.39 -36.79
N ALA A 15 23.45 24.31 -36.77
CA ALA A 15 22.53 23.64 -37.70
C ALA A 15 22.68 22.11 -37.73
N GLY A 16 21.63 21.39 -37.32
CA GLY A 16 21.49 19.94 -37.48
C GLY A 16 20.17 19.40 -36.91
N ALA A 17 19.13 19.35 -37.74
CA ALA A 17 17.86 18.67 -37.46
C ALA A 17 17.93 17.22 -37.96
N VAL A 18 17.38 16.25 -37.22
CA VAL A 18 17.04 14.91 -37.75
C VAL A 18 15.67 14.48 -37.23
N PHE A 19 14.80 14.24 -38.20
CA PHE A 19 13.45 13.69 -38.12
C PHE A 19 13.47 12.21 -37.73
N GLY A 20 12.42 11.73 -37.05
CA GLY A 20 12.23 10.31 -36.78
C GLY A 20 10.78 9.96 -36.45
N VAL A 21 9.91 10.00 -37.45
CA VAL A 21 8.56 9.43 -37.39
C VAL A 21 8.68 7.93 -37.68
N VAL A 22 8.28 7.07 -36.76
CA VAL A 22 8.06 5.65 -37.03
C VAL A 22 6.56 5.38 -36.91
N ALA A 23 5.90 5.33 -38.06
CA ALA A 23 4.56 4.77 -38.19
C ALA A 23 4.70 3.26 -38.38
N LEU A 24 4.15 2.46 -37.46
CA LEU A 24 3.94 1.03 -37.65
C LEU A 24 2.45 0.79 -37.83
N ALA A 25 2.06 0.49 -39.08
CA ALA A 25 0.76 -0.07 -39.40
C ALA A 25 0.87 -1.59 -39.44
N ALA A 26 0.01 -2.29 -38.70
CA ALA A 26 -0.27 -3.70 -38.90
C ALA A 26 -1.78 -3.92 -38.73
N ALA A 27 -2.41 -4.36 -39.81
CA ALA A 27 -3.81 -4.72 -39.88
C ALA A 27 -4.00 -6.22 -39.61
N SER A 28 -5.04 -6.58 -38.86
CA SER A 28 -5.77 -7.83 -39.07
C SER A 28 -7.20 -7.68 -38.56
N ALA A 29 -8.15 -7.87 -39.47
CA ALA A 29 -9.57 -7.96 -39.19
C ALA A 29 -9.89 -9.34 -38.63
N GLY A 30 -10.69 -9.37 -37.56
CA GLY A 30 -11.23 -10.57 -36.95
C GLY A 30 -12.25 -10.18 -35.88
N ALA A 31 -13.45 -9.79 -36.29
CA ALA A 31 -14.57 -9.59 -35.37
C ALA A 31 -15.14 -10.96 -34.97
N VAL A 32 -14.55 -11.56 -33.94
CA VAL A 32 -15.21 -12.60 -33.15
C VAL A 32 -16.26 -11.92 -32.27
N ALA A 33 -17.51 -12.38 -32.36
CA ALA A 33 -18.56 -11.96 -31.44
C ALA A 33 -18.17 -12.39 -30.02
N ALA A 34 -17.64 -11.47 -29.23
CA ALA A 34 -17.33 -11.70 -27.83
C ALA A 34 -18.54 -11.39 -26.96
N ALA A 35 -18.90 -12.36 -26.12
CA ALA A 35 -19.87 -12.28 -25.04
C ALA A 35 -19.64 -11.03 -24.15
N PRO A 36 -20.66 -10.56 -23.40
CA PRO A 36 -20.50 -9.40 -22.53
C PRO A 36 -19.30 -9.60 -21.58
N PRO A 37 -18.43 -8.59 -21.41
CA PRO A 37 -17.33 -8.70 -20.47
C PRO A 37 -17.93 -8.82 -19.07
N PHE A 38 -17.68 -9.95 -18.41
CA PHE A 38 -17.73 -9.98 -16.96
C PHE A 38 -16.65 -9.02 -16.49
N ASP A 39 -17.08 -7.94 -15.87
CA ASP A 39 -16.25 -7.00 -15.12
C ASP A 39 -15.62 -7.79 -13.97
N SER A 40 -14.54 -8.51 -14.26
CA SER A 40 -13.57 -8.91 -13.24
C SER A 40 -12.89 -7.63 -12.82
N GLY A 41 -13.56 -6.87 -11.94
CA GLY A 41 -13.06 -5.69 -11.28
C GLY A 41 -11.77 -6.05 -10.55
N SER A 42 -10.67 -6.03 -11.29
CA SER A 42 -9.36 -5.88 -10.73
C SER A 42 -9.40 -4.47 -10.15
N ALA A 43 -9.67 -4.36 -8.86
CA ALA A 43 -9.51 -3.12 -8.13
C ALA A 43 -8.03 -2.75 -8.24
N ALA A 44 -7.70 -2.03 -9.30
CA ALA A 44 -6.44 -1.33 -9.39
C ALA A 44 -6.39 -0.43 -8.15
N PRO A 45 -5.27 -0.37 -7.43
CA PRO A 45 -5.13 0.60 -6.35
C PRO A 45 -5.55 1.96 -6.89
N ILE A 46 -6.50 2.62 -6.23
CA ILE A 46 -6.85 3.99 -6.58
C ILE A 46 -5.59 4.80 -6.24
N ALA A 47 -4.77 5.03 -7.26
CA ALA A 47 -3.51 5.73 -7.13
C ALA A 47 -3.79 7.14 -6.63
N GLY A 48 -3.61 7.37 -5.32
CA GLY A 48 -3.66 8.71 -4.72
C GLY A 48 -4.46 8.85 -3.43
N GLN A 49 -5.25 7.87 -2.98
CA GLN A 49 -5.94 7.98 -1.70
C GLN A 49 -5.07 7.43 -0.57
N GLN A 50 -4.38 8.34 0.12
CA GLN A 50 -3.71 8.02 1.37
C GLN A 50 -4.76 7.89 2.48
N VAL A 51 -4.78 6.74 3.15
CA VAL A 51 -5.71 6.45 4.24
C VAL A 51 -4.95 6.11 5.51
N GLU A 52 -5.67 6.07 6.63
CA GLU A 52 -5.14 5.67 7.92
C GLU A 52 -5.64 4.26 8.26
N LEU A 53 -4.74 3.44 8.79
CA LEU A 53 -5.05 2.06 9.17
C LEU A 53 -6.11 2.06 10.27
N ASN A 54 -7.05 1.11 10.20
CA ASN A 54 -8.20 0.95 11.11
C ASN A 54 -9.32 1.98 11.02
N ASN A 55 -9.14 3.10 10.31
CA ASN A 55 -10.26 4.02 10.08
C ASN A 55 -11.37 3.30 9.31
N TYR A 56 -12.61 3.67 9.63
CA TYR A 56 -13.77 3.16 8.92
C TYR A 56 -13.72 3.56 7.44
N CYS A 57 -14.24 2.69 6.59
CA CYS A 57 -14.33 2.89 5.15
C CYS A 57 -15.69 2.43 4.64
N GLU A 58 -16.13 2.99 3.51
CA GLU A 58 -17.50 2.77 3.03
C GLU A 58 -17.58 1.83 1.83
N GLU A 59 -16.50 1.65 1.08
CA GLU A 59 -16.49 0.91 -0.19
C GLU A 59 -15.86 -0.48 0.00
N PRO A 60 -16.67 -1.56 0.09
CA PRO A 60 -16.17 -2.91 0.33
C PRO A 60 -15.15 -3.35 -0.74
N GLY A 61 -14.00 -3.83 -0.29
CA GLY A 61 -12.95 -4.31 -1.19
C GLY A 61 -12.15 -3.22 -1.89
N ALA A 62 -12.40 -1.94 -1.59
CA ALA A 62 -11.55 -0.84 -2.05
C ALA A 62 -10.10 -1.05 -1.61
N VAL A 63 -9.18 -0.52 -2.42
CA VAL A 63 -7.73 -0.65 -2.22
C VAL A 63 -7.13 0.75 -2.13
N ALA A 64 -6.36 1.00 -1.07
CA ALA A 64 -5.72 2.27 -0.81
C ALA A 64 -4.28 2.06 -0.32
N GLN A 65 -3.57 3.16 -0.07
CA GLN A 65 -2.21 3.14 0.47
C GLN A 65 -2.15 3.88 1.81
N LEU A 66 -1.34 3.37 2.73
CA LEU A 66 -0.95 4.10 3.94
C LEU A 66 0.12 5.15 3.62
N ALA A 67 0.41 6.01 4.61
CA ALA A 67 1.47 7.03 4.53
C ALA A 67 2.86 6.46 4.21
N ASP A 68 3.11 5.22 4.65
CA ASP A 68 4.36 4.50 4.46
C ASP A 68 4.39 3.69 3.15
N GLY A 69 3.37 3.82 2.30
CA GLY A 69 3.27 3.13 1.02
C GLY A 69 2.76 1.69 1.08
N ARG A 70 2.38 1.18 2.26
CA ARG A 70 1.77 -0.15 2.39
C ARG A 70 0.33 -0.18 1.89
N THR A 71 0.00 -1.23 1.14
CA THR A 71 -1.35 -1.48 0.64
C THR A 71 -2.29 -1.88 1.75
N VAL A 72 -3.48 -1.30 1.75
CA VAL A 72 -4.59 -1.65 2.64
C VAL A 72 -5.88 -1.85 1.86
N TYR A 73 -6.80 -2.56 2.50
CA TYR A 73 -8.06 -3.02 1.93
C TYR A 73 -9.21 -2.61 2.83
N CYS A 74 -10.30 -2.15 2.23
CA CYS A 74 -11.52 -1.87 2.97
C CYS A 74 -12.24 -3.20 3.26
N THR A 75 -11.98 -3.74 4.44
CA THR A 75 -12.36 -5.11 4.80
C THR A 75 -13.42 -5.12 5.89
N ARG A 76 -14.39 -6.03 5.77
CA ARG A 76 -15.48 -6.17 6.74
C ARG A 76 -14.96 -6.67 8.08
N VAL A 77 -15.48 -6.11 9.16
CA VAL A 77 -15.31 -6.64 10.51
C VAL A 77 -16.28 -7.79 10.75
N SER A 78 -15.74 -8.92 11.23
CA SER A 78 -16.47 -10.15 11.50
C SER A 78 -17.68 -9.90 12.41
N GLN A 79 -18.83 -10.47 12.05
CA GLN A 79 -20.10 -10.36 12.78
C GLN A 79 -20.68 -8.95 12.92
N THR A 80 -20.24 -7.99 12.09
CA THR A 80 -20.78 -6.62 12.06
C THR A 80 -20.98 -6.15 10.62
N ASP A 81 -21.60 -4.99 10.43
CA ASP A 81 -21.71 -4.34 9.12
C ASP A 81 -20.70 -3.21 8.93
N ALA A 82 -19.73 -3.10 9.83
CA ALA A 82 -18.63 -2.14 9.72
C ALA A 82 -17.52 -2.65 8.80
N TYR A 83 -16.88 -1.71 8.11
CA TYR A 83 -15.70 -1.94 7.28
C TYR A 83 -14.59 -1.01 7.72
N VAL A 84 -13.36 -1.52 7.75
CA VAL A 84 -12.17 -0.78 8.18
C VAL A 84 -11.01 -1.01 7.22
N TRP A 85 -10.13 -0.03 7.09
CA TRP A 85 -8.87 -0.19 6.36
C TRP A 85 -7.96 -1.18 7.11
N SER A 86 -7.62 -2.29 6.45
CA SER A 86 -6.85 -3.41 6.99
C SER A 86 -5.69 -3.78 6.09
N LEU A 87 -4.60 -4.31 6.66
CA LEU A 87 -3.47 -4.86 5.90
C LEU A 87 -3.79 -6.17 5.17
N SER A 88 -4.94 -6.79 5.48
CA SER A 88 -5.40 -8.06 4.90
C SER A 88 -6.80 -7.94 4.30
N ARG A 89 -7.05 -8.65 3.19
CA ARG A 89 -8.39 -8.84 2.61
C ARG A 89 -9.28 -9.77 3.43
N SER A 90 -8.70 -10.55 4.34
CA SER A 90 -9.43 -11.45 5.22
C SER A 90 -10.25 -10.68 6.25
N LEU A 91 -11.43 -11.20 6.61
CA LEU A 91 -12.32 -10.59 7.60
C LEU A 91 -11.56 -10.14 8.85
N MET A 92 -11.74 -8.88 9.23
CA MET A 92 -11.14 -8.34 10.43
C MET A 92 -11.80 -9.02 11.65
N PRO A 93 -11.07 -9.78 12.49
CA PRO A 93 -11.69 -10.62 13.51
C PRO A 93 -12.47 -9.84 14.59
N ARG A 94 -12.07 -8.59 14.84
CA ARG A 94 -12.66 -7.69 15.84
C ARG A 94 -12.52 -6.25 15.39
N ASP A 95 -13.51 -5.40 15.68
CA ASP A 95 -13.45 -3.98 15.35
C ASP A 95 -12.29 -3.29 16.12
N PRO A 96 -11.26 -2.77 15.43
CA PRO A 96 -10.15 -2.05 16.05
C PRO A 96 -10.58 -0.73 16.72
N ASN A 97 -11.77 -0.22 16.51
CA ASN A 97 -12.23 1.03 17.14
C ASN A 97 -13.00 0.77 18.45
N THR A 98 -13.23 -0.50 18.83
CA THR A 98 -14.04 -0.87 20.01
C THR A 98 -13.27 -1.70 21.06
N ARG A 99 -11.93 -1.75 20.96
CA ARG A 99 -11.07 -2.64 21.77
C ARG A 99 -11.09 -2.36 23.28
N GLY A 100 -11.47 -1.15 23.71
CA GLY A 100 -11.51 -0.78 25.13
C GLY A 100 -10.12 -0.62 25.78
N TYR A 101 -9.06 -0.52 24.97
CA TYR A 101 -7.70 -0.24 25.38
C TYR A 101 -7.00 0.64 24.33
N THR A 102 -5.90 1.28 24.71
CA THR A 102 -5.08 2.12 23.83
C THR A 102 -3.67 1.57 23.73
N CYS A 103 -3.02 1.76 22.59
CA CYS A 103 -1.65 1.35 22.37
C CYS A 103 -0.77 2.54 22.02
N ASP A 104 0.44 2.53 22.55
CA ASP A 104 1.53 3.44 22.17
C ASP A 104 2.83 2.65 21.94
N VAL A 105 3.96 3.36 21.86
CA VAL A 105 5.28 2.76 21.60
C VAL A 105 5.77 1.82 22.71
N ASN A 106 5.26 1.97 23.94
CA ASN A 106 5.66 1.19 25.12
C ASN A 106 4.77 -0.04 25.34
N GLY A 107 3.58 -0.07 24.76
CA GLY A 107 2.66 -1.20 24.93
C GLY A 107 1.20 -0.83 24.71
N CYS A 108 0.33 -1.75 25.08
CA CYS A 108 -1.12 -1.53 25.08
C CYS A 108 -1.63 -1.61 26.52
N HIS A 109 -2.41 -0.63 26.93
CA HIS A 109 -2.89 -0.48 28.30
C HIS A 109 -4.40 -0.26 28.34
N TYR A 110 -5.04 -0.84 29.34
CA TYR A 110 -6.43 -0.53 29.68
C TYR A 110 -6.54 0.87 30.31
N PRO A 111 -7.75 1.44 30.40
CA PRO A 111 -7.98 2.74 31.04
C PRO A 111 -7.57 2.81 32.52
N ASP A 112 -7.46 1.66 33.20
CA ASP A 112 -6.98 1.55 34.57
C ASP A 112 -5.44 1.51 34.69
N GLY A 113 -4.74 1.57 33.56
CA GLY A 113 -3.28 1.53 33.45
C GLY A 113 -2.67 0.13 33.41
N SER A 114 -3.47 -0.95 33.53
CA SER A 114 -2.95 -2.31 33.47
C SER A 114 -2.61 -2.74 32.04
N ASP A 115 -1.62 -3.63 31.89
CA ASP A 115 -1.19 -4.15 30.59
C ASP A 115 -2.24 -5.05 29.93
N VAL A 116 -2.41 -4.87 28.61
CA VAL A 116 -3.29 -5.74 27.82
C VAL A 116 -2.54 -7.03 27.46
N PRO A 117 -3.05 -8.21 27.84
CA PRO A 117 -2.45 -9.48 27.46
C PRO A 117 -2.37 -9.66 25.94
N GLY A 118 -1.25 -10.19 25.45
CA GLY A 118 -1.00 -10.40 24.01
C GLY A 118 -2.11 -11.13 23.26
N TYR A 119 -2.76 -12.12 23.87
CA TYR A 119 -3.85 -12.89 23.23
C TYR A 119 -5.16 -12.08 23.05
N LYS A 120 -5.31 -10.93 23.71
CA LYS A 120 -6.44 -10.01 23.54
C LYS A 120 -6.17 -8.92 22.50
N ARG A 121 -4.91 -8.79 22.08
CA ARG A 121 -4.42 -7.80 21.14
C ARG A 121 -4.57 -8.33 19.72
N CYS A 122 -4.83 -7.44 18.77
CA CYS A 122 -4.89 -7.81 17.36
C CYS A 122 -3.56 -7.57 16.63
N GLY A 123 -2.57 -6.99 17.31
CA GLY A 123 -1.19 -6.93 16.81
C GLY A 123 -1.06 -6.10 15.55
N LEU A 124 -0.24 -6.58 14.62
CA LEU A 124 0.12 -5.83 13.41
C LEU A 124 -1.09 -5.49 12.52
N LEU A 125 -2.12 -6.34 12.48
CA LEU A 125 -3.35 -6.09 11.73
C LEU A 125 -4.05 -4.79 12.17
N CYS A 126 -3.90 -4.45 13.45
CA CYS A 126 -4.50 -3.27 14.06
C CYS A 126 -3.53 -2.10 14.23
N GLY A 127 -2.35 -2.17 13.61
CA GLY A 127 -1.30 -1.15 13.81
C GLY A 127 -0.78 -1.08 15.24
N GLU A 128 -1.01 -2.12 16.05
CA GLU A 128 -0.47 -2.21 17.40
C GLU A 128 0.99 -2.64 17.36
N PRO A 129 1.76 -2.44 18.45
CA PRO A 129 3.05 -3.10 18.60
C PRO A 129 2.92 -4.61 18.36
N PRO A 130 3.95 -5.31 17.86
CA PRO A 130 3.83 -6.74 17.58
C PRO A 130 3.46 -7.52 18.86
N THR A 131 2.57 -8.50 18.71
CA THR A 131 2.31 -9.50 19.76
C THR A 131 3.46 -10.50 19.83
N SER A 132 3.53 -11.28 20.91
CA SER A 132 4.50 -12.38 20.99
C SER A 132 4.31 -13.41 19.87
N GLY A 133 3.09 -13.57 19.34
CA GLY A 133 2.82 -14.41 18.17
C GLY A 133 3.44 -13.83 16.90
N ASP A 134 3.29 -12.52 16.68
CA ASP A 134 3.86 -11.83 15.51
C ASP A 134 5.39 -11.93 15.47
N VAL A 135 6.04 -11.83 16.63
CA VAL A 135 7.50 -11.95 16.75
C VAL A 135 7.95 -13.41 16.57
N GLN A 136 7.37 -14.34 17.32
CA GLN A 136 7.82 -15.76 17.29
C GLN A 136 7.56 -16.43 15.94
N SER A 137 6.51 -16.02 15.24
CA SER A 137 6.18 -16.54 13.91
C SER A 137 7.04 -15.93 12.79
N GLY A 138 7.78 -14.86 13.06
CA GLY A 138 8.53 -14.10 12.06
C GLY A 138 7.68 -13.17 11.20
N LEU A 139 6.37 -13.04 11.49
CA LEU A 139 5.46 -12.13 10.78
C LEU A 139 5.94 -10.69 10.85
N TYR A 140 6.35 -10.24 12.03
CA TYR A 140 6.84 -8.88 12.25
C TYR A 140 8.05 -8.54 11.39
N ASP A 141 9.07 -9.39 11.42
CA ASP A 141 10.31 -9.18 10.66
C ASP A 141 10.05 -9.19 9.15
N CYS A 142 9.13 -10.05 8.68
CA CYS A 142 8.72 -10.08 7.29
C CYS A 142 8.05 -8.76 6.87
N VAL A 143 7.08 -8.27 7.65
CA VAL A 143 6.38 -7.01 7.35
C VAL A 143 7.36 -5.83 7.37
N GLN A 144 8.31 -5.81 8.32
CA GLN A 144 9.31 -4.75 8.41
C GLN A 144 10.34 -4.76 7.26
N SER A 145 10.48 -5.88 6.56
CA SER A 145 11.31 -5.95 5.34
C SER A 145 10.65 -5.30 4.11
N GLY A 146 9.41 -4.79 4.24
CA GLY A 146 8.65 -4.17 3.15
C GLY A 146 7.85 -5.15 2.30
N VAL A 147 7.82 -6.43 2.67
CA VAL A 147 6.96 -7.44 2.04
C VAL A 147 5.49 -7.19 2.42
N PRO A 148 4.53 -7.28 1.48
CA PRO A 148 3.12 -7.12 1.79
C PRO A 148 2.63 -8.09 2.88
N PHE A 149 1.77 -7.61 3.78
CA PHE A 149 1.30 -8.38 4.95
C PHE A 149 0.73 -9.74 4.56
N GLU A 150 -0.09 -9.81 3.51
CA GLU A 150 -0.71 -11.06 3.03
C GLU A 150 0.32 -12.11 2.60
N GLU A 151 1.44 -11.67 2.01
CA GLU A 151 2.53 -12.56 1.64
C GLU A 151 3.28 -13.07 2.87
N CYS A 152 3.47 -12.22 3.88
CA CYS A 152 4.05 -12.63 5.15
C CYS A 152 3.16 -13.61 5.92
N GLU A 153 1.85 -13.34 5.96
CA GLU A 153 0.85 -14.22 6.58
C GLU A 153 0.82 -15.60 5.90
N ALA A 154 0.92 -15.64 4.56
CA ALA A 154 0.94 -16.89 3.79
C ALA A 154 2.18 -17.77 4.06
N ARG A 155 3.26 -17.19 4.58
CA ARG A 155 4.49 -17.93 4.96
C ARG A 155 4.40 -18.57 6.34
N LEU A 156 3.40 -18.20 7.14
CA LEU A 156 3.26 -18.72 8.50
C LEU A 156 2.83 -20.20 8.47
N PRO A 157 3.42 -21.06 9.32
CA PRO A 157 2.99 -22.44 9.45
C PRO A 157 1.53 -22.47 9.93
N ARG A 158 0.66 -23.11 9.15
CA ARG A 158 -0.71 -23.41 9.58
C ARG A 158 -0.62 -24.53 10.61
N GLY A 159 -0.89 -24.18 11.88
CA GLY A 159 -0.95 -25.13 12.99
C GLY A 159 -2.10 -26.11 12.88
#